data_AF-A0A944NW50-F1
#
_entry.id   AF-A0A944NW50-F1
#
_cell.length_a   1.000
_cell.length_b   1.000
_cell.length_c   1.000
_cell.angle_alpha   90.00
_cell.angle_beta   90.00
_cell.angle_gamma   90.00
#
_symmetry.space_group_name_H-M   'P 1'
#
loop_
_entity.id
_entity.type
_entity.pdbx_description
1 polymer ?
#
loop_
_entity_poly.entity_id
_entity_poly.type
_entity_poly.pdbx_seq_one_letter_code
_entity_poly.pdbx_strand_id
1 'polypeptide(L)' 'MKDKNGYGQFCPVAKAAEVLAVKWTPVIIRELMCGSYRFSDIKKGVPLMSP' A
#
# COMPACT_ATOMS: atom_id res chain seq x y z
N MET A 1 2.24 13.46 -17.91
CA MET A 1 0.93 12.79 -17.80
C MET A 1 0.43 13.07 -16.38
N LYS A 2 -0.65 13.84 -16.22
CA LYS A 2 -1.23 14.11 -14.89
C LYS A 2 -1.93 12.82 -14.48
N ASP A 3 -1.43 12.13 -13.46
CA ASP A 3 -2.14 10.99 -12.88
C ASP A 3 -3.53 11.47 -12.47
N LYS A 4 -4.57 11.01 -13.17
CA LYS A 4 -5.96 11.41 -12.91
C LYS A 4 -6.50 10.91 -11.56
N ASN A 5 -5.69 10.18 -10.79
CA ASN A 5 -6.04 9.55 -9.51
C ASN A 5 -5.37 10.19 -8.28
N GLY A 6 -4.71 11.34 -8.43
CA GLY A 6 -4.14 12.09 -7.31
C GLY A 6 -5.11 13.09 -6.70
N TYR A 7 -4.81 13.59 -5.50
CA TYR A 7 -5.62 14.63 -4.84
C TYR A 7 -5.38 16.02 -5.44
N GLY A 8 -4.32 16.20 -6.23
CA GLY A 8 -4.02 17.46 -6.93
C GLY A 8 -3.58 18.61 -6.02
N GLN A 9 -3.25 18.33 -4.77
CA GLN A 9 -2.80 19.28 -3.76
C GLN A 9 -1.35 19.01 -3.34
N PHE A 10 -0.61 20.03 -2.93
CA PHE A 10 0.71 19.85 -2.29
C PHE A 10 0.62 19.38 -0.84
N CYS A 11 -0.58 19.31 -0.26
CA CYS A 11 -0.78 18.84 1.11
C CYS A 11 -0.01 17.52 1.34
N PRO A 12 0.90 17.47 2.33
CA PRO A 12 1.80 16.32 2.50
C PRO A 12 1.02 15.03 2.79
N VAL A 13 -0.10 15.14 3.50
CA VAL A 13 -1.01 14.02 3.74
C VAL A 13 -1.61 13.51 2.44
N ALA A 14 -2.03 14.42 1.55
CA ALA A 14 -2.58 14.07 0.25
C ALA A 14 -1.53 13.36 -0.63
N LYS A 15 -0.30 13.88 -0.68
CA LYS A 15 0.82 13.24 -1.40
C LYS A 15 1.18 11.87 -0.83
N ALA A 16 1.15 11.70 0.49
CA ALA A 16 1.39 10.41 1.12
C ALA A 16 0.26 9.41 0.81
N ALA A 17 -1.00 9.86 0.83
CA ALA A 17 -2.16 9.03 0.54
C ALA A 17 -2.18 8.53 -0.91
N GLU A 18 -1.63 9.27 -1.87
CA GLU A 18 -1.45 8.81 -3.27
C GLU A 18 -0.64 7.51 -3.38
N VAL A 19 0.23 7.24 -2.39
CA VAL A 19 1.08 6.03 -2.37
C VAL A 19 0.58 5.03 -1.33
N LEU A 20 0.35 5.49 -0.09
CA LEU A 20 0.07 4.63 1.05
C LEU A 20 -1.38 4.15 1.08
N ALA A 21 -2.34 4.93 0.58
CA ALA A 21 -3.77 4.60 0.65
C ALA A 21 -4.29 3.84 -0.60
N VAL A 22 -3.40 3.13 -1.29
CA VAL A 22 -3.77 2.27 -2.42
C VAL A 22 -4.15 0.88 -1.91
N LYS A 23 -5.04 0.17 -2.62
CA LYS A 23 -5.50 -1.17 -2.23
C LYS A 23 -4.29 -2.08 -1.94
N TRP A 24 -4.37 -2.78 -0.81
CA TRP A 24 -3.35 -3.65 -0.23
C TRP A 24 -2.08 -2.99 0.32
N THR A 25 -1.66 -1.81 -0.15
CA THR A 25 -0.41 -1.16 0.28
C THR A 25 -0.26 -1.05 1.80
N PRO A 26 -1.27 -0.58 2.58
CA PRO A 26 -1.15 -0.51 4.05
C PRO A 26 -0.91 -1.88 4.70
N VAL A 27 -1.55 -2.92 4.19
CA VAL A 27 -1.48 -4.28 4.77
C VAL A 27 -0.15 -4.94 4.43
N ILE A 28 0.36 -4.71 3.22
CA ILE A 28 1.71 -5.17 2.83
C ILE A 28 2.76 -4.51 3.72
N ILE A 29 2.70 -3.19 3.91
CA ILE A 29 3.64 -2.47 4.78
C ILE A 29 3.57 -3.00 6.20
N ARG A 30 2.37 -3.25 6.73
CA ARG A 30 2.19 -3.88 8.04
C ARG A 30 2.91 -5.23 8.13
N GLU A 31 2.75 -6.12 7.15
CA GLU A 31 3.43 -7.43 7.15
C GLU A 31 4.95 -7.29 7.12
N LEU A 32 5.48 -6.36 6.33
CA LEU A 32 6.91 -6.07 6.29
C LEU A 32 7.42 -5.56 7.65
N MET A 33 6.66 -4.69 8.32
CA MET A 33 7.00 -4.18 9.66
C MET A 33 6.88 -5.26 10.74
N CYS A 34 5.99 -6.24 10.55
CA CYS A 34 5.81 -7.39 11.45
C CYS A 34 6.84 -8.52 11.22
N GLY A 35 7.81 -8.34 10.31
CA GLY A 35 8.90 -9.29 10.09
C GLY A 35 8.63 -10.36 9.03
N SER A 36 7.64 -10.16 8.16
CA SER A 36 7.45 -11.01 6.98
C SER A 36 8.51 -10.68 5.92
N TYR A 37 9.41 -11.64 5.65
CA TYR A 37 10.50 -11.49 4.66
C TYR A 37 10.33 -12.33 3.39
N ARG A 38 9.33 -13.21 3.33
CA ARG A 38 9.01 -14.02 2.15
C ARG A 38 7.62 -13.70 1.64
N PHE A 39 7.43 -13.81 0.32
CA PHE A 39 6.13 -13.59 -0.30
C PHE A 39 5.03 -14.50 0.29
N SER A 40 5.37 -15.75 0.61
CA SER A 40 4.46 -16.69 1.26
C SER A 40 3.94 -16.21 2.61
N ASP A 41 4.73 -15.44 3.34
CA ASP A 41 4.35 -14.95 4.68
C ASP A 41 3.47 -13.71 4.56
N ILE A 42 3.82 -12.79 3.66
CA ILE A 42 2.98 -11.63 3.32
C ILE A 42 1.60 -12.10 2.81
N LYS A 43 1.57 -13.11 1.93
CA LYS A 43 0.32 -13.65 1.37
C LYS A 43 -0.63 -14.20 2.44
N LYS A 44 -0.11 -14.81 3.51
CA LYS A 44 -0.92 -15.26 4.65
C LYS A 44 -1.59 -14.08 5.38
N GLY A 45 -0.90 -12.93 5.45
CA GLY A 45 -1.41 -11.69 6.03
C GLY A 45 -2.41 -10.94 5.14
N VAL A 46 -2.52 -11.29 3.85
CA VAL A 46 -3.42 -10.63 2.88
C VAL A 46 -4.25 -11.65 2.08
N PRO A 47 -5.20 -12.38 2.71
CA PRO A 47 -5.84 -13.56 2.12
C PRO A 47 -6.76 -13.30 0.92
N LEU A 48 -7.20 -12.05 0.72
CA LEU A 48 -8.09 -11.64 -0.38
C LEU A 48 -7.33 -11.05 -1.58
N MET A 49 -6.00 -10.96 -1.49
CA MET A 49 -5.16 -10.56 -2.61
C MET A 49 -5.14 -11.68 -3.66
N SER A 50 -5.17 -11.31 -4.94
CA SER A 50 -4.99 -12.27 -6.02
C SER A 50 -3.64 -13.02 -5.89
N PRO A 51 -3.57 -14.29 -6.30
CA PRO A 51 -2.40 -15.13 -6.08
C PRO A 51 -1.06 -14.61 -6.57
#